data_AF-A0AAD8FZX1-F1
#
_entry.id   AF-A0AAD8FZX1-F1
#
_cell.length_a   1.000
_cell.length_b   1.000
_cell.length_c   1.000
_cell.angle_alpha   90.00
_cell.angle_beta   90.00
_cell.angle_gamma   90.00
#
_symmetry.space_group_name_H-M   'P 1'
#
loop_
_entity.id
_entity.type
_entity.pdbx_description
1 polymer ?
#
loop_
_entity_poly.entity_id
_entity_poly.type
_entity_poly.pdbx_seq_one_letter_code
_entity_poly.pdbx_strand_id
1 'polypeptide(L)'
;MLFLIFSLNPPVVILNVADSRTKELLASYRLPIHYMQPFHHYHMELVQAHKRVPAGVRLYATVVRKGSAIPRQPGFSFTGFEVLLQALEKPLLEPVGPLLSVARIVPDYESYKSTMLVRTPRAAGITVTTITFPSLHLSSFEVPQVSSQGYPQVSQAGFPQEQPGWNHSFLFHGRDSATAFTGGAALVLEYYPVTTVMNTVCWHIRSPLGFSALSLNEDVYRKLMAESGQRGIRVEKLPVQVRGRLQDSLSVCHGTG
;
A
#
# COMPACT_ATOMS: atom_id res chain seq x y z
N MET A 1 0.87 22.92 -5.09
CA MET A 1 2.17 22.23 -5.24
C MET A 1 2.61 21.77 -3.85
N LEU A 2 2.99 20.50 -3.68
CA LEU A 2 3.43 19.98 -2.38
C LEU A 2 4.96 20.13 -2.29
N PHE A 3 5.45 20.76 -1.22
CA PHE A 3 6.87 20.81 -0.91
C PHE A 3 7.15 19.99 0.34
N LEU A 4 8.16 19.12 0.26
CA LEU A 4 8.69 18.35 1.39
C LEU A 4 9.93 19.05 1.92
N ILE A 5 9.91 19.50 3.17
CA ILE A 5 11.08 20.07 3.84
C ILE A 5 11.44 19.17 5.01
N PHE A 6 12.68 18.69 5.05
CA PHE A 6 13.23 17.90 6.16
C PHE A 6 14.00 18.84 7.10
N SER A 7 13.67 18.81 8.39
CA SER A 7 14.41 19.53 9.44
C SER A 7 15.12 18.53 10.36
N LEU A 8 16.43 18.70 10.53
CA LEU A 8 17.28 17.86 11.36
C LEU A 8 17.47 18.49 12.75
N ASN A 9 16.47 18.35 13.63
CA ASN A 9 16.51 18.33 15.11
C ASN A 9 15.37 19.13 15.80
N PRO A 10 14.44 18.46 16.50
CA PRO A 10 14.15 17.02 16.39
C PRO A 10 13.79 16.66 14.94
N PRO A 11 13.92 15.40 14.52
CA PRO A 11 13.63 15.06 13.14
C PRO A 11 12.14 15.27 12.89
N VAL A 12 11.83 16.26 12.07
CA VAL A 12 10.46 16.64 11.70
C VAL A 12 10.37 16.68 10.19
N VAL A 13 9.32 16.07 9.66
CA VAL A 13 8.94 16.24 8.27
C VAL A 13 7.91 17.36 8.20
N ILE A 14 8.18 18.37 7.38
CA ILE A 14 7.26 19.47 7.14
C ILE A 14 6.64 19.31 5.76
N LEU A 15 5.32 19.19 5.72
CA LEU A 15 4.53 19.12 4.50
C LEU A 15 3.86 20.46 4.26
N ASN A 16 4.30 21.19 3.23
CA ASN A 16 3.74 22.48 2.87
C ASN A 16 2.80 22.35 1.68
N VAL A 17 1.57 22.83 1.85
CA VAL A 17 0.57 22.91 0.78
C VAL A 17 0.46 24.37 0.35
N ALA A 18 0.82 24.65 -0.90
CA ALA A 18 0.71 25.98 -1.48
C ALA A 18 -0.21 25.99 -2.71
N ASP A 19 -0.89 27.11 -2.92
CA ASP A 19 -1.66 27.39 -4.12
C ASP A 19 -0.76 27.26 -5.36
N SER A 20 -1.25 26.59 -6.40
CA SER A 20 -0.43 26.29 -7.59
C SER A 20 -0.08 27.55 -8.38
N ARG A 21 -0.97 28.56 -8.39
CA ARG A 21 -0.87 29.78 -9.17
C ARG A 21 -0.17 30.89 -8.39
N THR A 22 -0.67 31.22 -7.20
CA THR A 22 -0.15 32.34 -6.40
C THR A 22 1.07 31.97 -5.57
N LYS A 23 1.35 30.67 -5.40
CA LYS A 23 2.37 30.13 -4.50
C LYS A 23 2.16 30.48 -3.02
N GLU A 24 0.99 31.02 -2.67
CA GLU A 24 0.60 31.30 -1.29
C GLU A 24 0.57 30.00 -0.48
N LEU A 25 1.19 30.01 0.70
CA LEU A 25 1.17 28.87 1.62
C LEU A 25 -0.22 28.78 2.28
N LEU A 26 -0.92 27.67 2.05
CA LEU A 26 -2.26 27.41 2.55
C LEU A 26 -2.23 26.61 3.86
N ALA A 27 -1.29 25.67 4.01
CA ALA A 27 -1.12 24.87 5.22
C ALA A 27 0.31 24.36 5.38
N SER A 28 0.71 24.10 6.61
CA SER A 28 2.02 23.55 6.98
C SER A 28 1.87 22.52 8.09
N TYR A 29 2.10 21.26 7.75
CA TYR A 29 1.95 20.14 8.68
C TYR A 29 3.32 19.67 9.16
N ARG A 30 3.54 19.70 10.48
CA ARG A 30 4.79 19.26 11.12
C ARG A 30 4.61 17.88 11.73
N LEU A 31 5.20 16.86 11.12
CA LEU A 31 5.08 15.47 11.57
C LEU A 31 6.30 15.04 12.39
N PRO A 32 6.10 14.58 13.65
CA PRO A 32 7.19 14.12 14.51
C PRO A 32 7.60 12.69 14.14
N ILE A 33 8.61 12.53 13.29
CA ILE A 33 8.92 11.22 12.71
C ILE A 33 9.49 10.22 13.72
N HIS A 34 9.95 10.68 14.89
CA HIS A 34 10.49 9.79 15.92
C HIS A 34 9.43 8.89 16.56
N TYR A 35 8.16 9.29 16.54
CA TYR A 35 7.03 8.46 17.01
C TYR A 35 6.57 7.44 15.96
N MET A 36 7.02 7.56 14.72
CA MET A 36 6.67 6.62 13.65
C MET A 36 7.57 5.38 13.70
N GLN A 37 6.94 4.21 13.66
CA GLN A 37 7.61 2.93 13.50
C GLN A 37 8.27 2.84 12.11
N PRO A 38 9.54 2.41 12.02
CA PRO A 38 10.20 2.21 10.74
C PRO A 38 9.44 1.21 9.85
N PHE A 39 9.39 1.51 8.55
CA PHE A 39 8.78 0.68 7.51
C PHE A 39 7.28 0.39 7.69
N HIS A 40 6.59 1.12 8.58
CA HIS A 40 5.13 1.11 8.65
C HIS A 40 4.54 2.20 7.75
N HIS A 41 3.40 1.92 7.12
CA HIS A 41 2.70 2.86 6.25
C HIS A 41 1.63 3.62 7.03
N TYR A 42 1.93 4.88 7.38
CA TYR A 42 0.98 5.76 8.04
C TYR A 42 0.12 6.47 6.99
N HIS A 43 -1.12 6.02 6.82
CA HIS A 43 -2.12 6.68 5.99
C HIS A 43 -2.84 7.74 6.82
N MET A 44 -2.69 9.01 6.46
CA MET A 44 -3.15 10.14 7.27
C MET A 44 -3.99 11.12 6.47
N GLU A 45 -5.02 11.65 7.13
CA GLU A 45 -5.71 12.87 6.73
C GLU A 45 -5.22 14.02 7.63
N LEU A 46 -4.44 14.94 7.09
CA LEU A 46 -3.94 16.09 7.83
C LEU A 46 -4.86 17.28 7.57
N VAL A 47 -5.41 17.86 8.64
CA VAL A 47 -6.40 18.94 8.56
C VAL A 47 -5.86 20.18 9.27
N GLN A 48 -5.90 21.33 8.60
CA GLN A 48 -5.53 22.61 9.19
C GLN A 48 -6.58 23.67 8.85
N ALA A 49 -7.08 24.39 9.86
CA ALA A 49 -8.02 25.49 9.64
C ALA A 49 -7.37 26.60 8.79
N HIS A 50 -8.13 27.18 7.87
CA HIS A 50 -7.65 28.25 7.00
C HIS A 50 -8.74 29.30 6.76
N LYS A 51 -8.39 30.58 6.90
CA LYS A 51 -9.38 31.69 6.88
C LYS A 51 -10.22 31.76 5.62
N ARG A 52 -9.65 31.40 4.46
CA ARG A 52 -10.33 31.46 3.15
C ARG A 52 -11.01 30.14 2.75
N VAL A 53 -10.83 29.07 3.53
CA VAL A 53 -11.35 27.74 3.21
C VAL A 53 -12.17 27.25 4.41
N PRO A 54 -13.50 27.43 4.39
CA PRO A 54 -14.36 27.09 5.54
C PRO A 54 -14.22 25.65 6.04
N ALA A 55 -13.97 24.70 5.13
CA ALA A 55 -13.76 23.28 5.46
C ALA A 55 -12.34 22.95 5.97
N GLY A 56 -11.45 23.94 6.05
CA GLY A 56 -10.02 23.77 6.28
C GLY A 56 -9.27 23.27 5.04
N VAL A 57 -7.94 23.36 5.09
CA VAL A 57 -7.06 22.69 4.13
C VAL A 57 -6.89 21.25 4.60
N ARG A 58 -7.01 20.31 3.67
CA ARG A 58 -6.85 18.87 3.93
C ARG A 58 -5.76 18.31 3.04
N LEU A 59 -4.89 17.48 3.60
CA LEU A 59 -3.86 16.75 2.88
C LEU A 59 -3.95 15.27 3.22
N TYR A 60 -4.20 14.45 2.21
CA TYR A 60 -4.09 13.00 2.32
C TYR A 60 -2.68 12.58 1.96
N ALA A 61 -2.01 11.88 2.88
CA ALA A 61 -0.63 11.45 2.68
C ALA A 61 -0.42 10.04 3.24
N THR A 62 0.44 9.28 2.58
CA THR A 62 1.07 8.10 3.18
C THR A 62 2.50 8.46 3.52
N VAL A 63 2.89 8.28 4.79
CA VAL A 63 4.25 8.53 5.27
C VAL A 63 4.86 7.23 5.73
N VAL A 64 6.05 6.94 5.23
CA VAL A 64 6.84 5.77 5.62
C VAL A 64 8.19 6.25 6.11
N ARG A 65 8.49 6.00 7.38
CA ARG A 65 9.83 6.24 7.92
C ARG A 65 10.72 5.07 7.52
N LYS A 66 11.69 5.30 6.63
CA LYS A 66 12.69 4.27 6.30
C LYS A 66 13.77 4.23 7.37
N GLY A 67 14.15 3.02 7.79
CA GLY A 67 15.34 2.78 8.61
C GLY A 67 16.57 2.48 7.77
N SER A 68 17.74 2.44 8.41
CA SER A 68 18.99 1.99 7.77
C SER A 68 19.05 0.48 7.57
N ALA A 69 18.30 -0.28 8.36
CA ALA A 69 18.20 -1.73 8.27
C ALA A 69 16.79 -2.21 8.64
N ILE A 70 16.33 -3.28 8.01
CA ILE A 70 15.06 -3.94 8.35
C ILE A 70 15.29 -4.78 9.62
N PRO A 71 14.50 -4.61 10.69
CA PRO A 71 14.66 -5.37 11.92
C PRO A 71 14.54 -6.89 11.70
N ARG A 72 15.49 -7.66 12.23
CA ARG A 72 15.41 -9.13 12.20
C ARG A 72 14.40 -9.62 13.24
N GLN A 73 13.55 -10.56 12.86
CA GLN A 73 12.68 -11.25 13.81
C GLN A 73 13.41 -12.47 14.39
N PRO A 74 13.51 -12.62 15.72
CA PRO A 74 14.12 -13.80 16.33
C PRO A 74 13.46 -15.09 15.84
N GLY A 75 14.26 -16.09 15.48
CA GLY A 75 13.77 -17.40 15.02
C GLY A 75 13.43 -17.49 13.53
N PHE A 76 13.61 -16.43 12.75
CA PHE A 76 13.35 -16.43 11.31
C PHE A 76 14.62 -16.15 10.50
N SER A 77 14.74 -16.84 9.36
CA SER A 77 15.92 -16.79 8.50
C SER A 77 15.96 -15.59 7.54
N PHE A 78 14.87 -14.83 7.44
CA PHE A 78 14.77 -13.62 6.61
C PHE A 78 14.22 -12.44 7.43
N THR A 79 14.48 -11.21 6.97
CA THR A 79 14.10 -9.97 7.68
C THR A 79 12.82 -9.34 7.15
N GLY A 80 12.51 -9.60 5.89
CA GLY A 80 11.31 -9.13 5.22
C GLY A 80 11.15 -9.76 3.86
N PHE A 81 10.02 -9.49 3.25
CA PHE A 81 9.60 -9.95 1.95
C PHE A 81 9.25 -8.72 1.11
N GLU A 82 10.12 -8.38 0.17
CA GLU A 82 9.91 -7.27 -0.76
C GLU A 82 9.34 -7.78 -2.08
N VAL A 83 8.36 -7.07 -2.62
CA VAL A 83 7.71 -7.39 -3.89
C VAL A 83 7.68 -6.14 -4.76
N LEU A 84 8.28 -6.22 -5.94
CA LEU A 84 8.24 -5.17 -6.94
C LEU A 84 7.05 -5.39 -7.88
N LEU A 85 6.04 -4.50 -7.80
CA LEU A 85 4.97 -4.42 -8.79
C LEU A 85 5.41 -3.51 -9.94
N GLN A 86 5.67 -4.09 -11.11
CA GLN A 86 6.09 -3.34 -12.30
C GLN A 86 4.89 -2.74 -13.04
N ALA A 87 4.06 -3.58 -13.67
CA ALA A 87 2.93 -3.16 -14.50
C ALA A 87 1.91 -4.28 -14.68
N LEU A 88 0.74 -3.95 -15.22
CA LEU A 88 -0.17 -4.95 -15.79
C LEU A 88 0.41 -5.54 -17.06
N GLU A 89 0.32 -6.86 -17.20
CA GLU A 89 0.85 -7.57 -18.37
C GLU A 89 0.11 -7.21 -19.67
N LYS A 90 -1.22 -7.06 -19.59
CA LYS A 90 -2.08 -6.74 -20.73
C LYS A 90 -2.82 -5.41 -20.49
N PRO A 91 -3.11 -4.65 -21.56
CA PRO A 91 -3.99 -3.49 -21.45
C PRO A 91 -5.37 -3.87 -20.91
N LEU A 92 -5.98 -2.93 -20.18
CA LEU A 92 -7.36 -3.01 -19.74
C LEU A 92 -8.27 -2.85 -20.97
N LEU A 93 -9.29 -3.70 -21.07
CA LEU A 93 -10.29 -3.60 -22.13
C LEU A 93 -11.08 -2.29 -22.05
N GLU A 94 -11.38 -1.85 -20.83
CA GLU A 94 -12.13 -0.63 -20.53
C GLU A 94 -11.38 0.16 -19.44
N PRO A 95 -10.54 1.13 -19.84
CA PRO A 95 -9.81 1.96 -18.89
C PRO A 95 -10.77 2.83 -18.07
N VAL A 96 -10.69 2.75 -16.75
CA VAL A 96 -11.51 3.55 -15.81
C VAL A 96 -10.70 4.68 -15.15
N GLY A 97 -9.60 5.06 -15.81
CA GLY A 97 -8.61 5.99 -15.30
C GLY A 97 -7.44 5.30 -14.58
N PRO A 98 -6.54 6.10 -13.96
CA PRO A 98 -5.38 5.60 -13.25
C PRO A 98 -5.76 4.69 -12.08
N LEU A 99 -4.97 3.64 -11.85
CA LEU A 99 -5.25 2.63 -10.83
C LEU A 99 -4.25 2.68 -9.66
N LEU A 100 -4.75 2.55 -8.44
CA LEU A 100 -3.96 2.24 -7.25
C LEU A 100 -3.90 0.72 -7.07
N SER A 101 -2.78 0.22 -6.60
CA SER A 101 -2.63 -1.15 -6.11
C SER A 101 -2.58 -1.15 -4.59
N VAL A 102 -3.36 -2.03 -3.97
CA VAL A 102 -3.28 -2.33 -2.53
C VAL A 102 -2.76 -3.73 -2.36
N ALA A 103 -1.61 -3.87 -1.70
CA ALA A 103 -0.96 -5.15 -1.45
C ALA A 103 -1.19 -5.61 -0.01
N ARG A 104 -1.52 -6.89 0.18
CA ARG A 104 -1.61 -7.51 1.51
C ARG A 104 -1.20 -8.98 1.47
N ILE A 105 -0.73 -9.49 2.60
CA ILE A 105 -0.57 -10.93 2.82
C ILE A 105 -1.86 -11.44 3.46
N VAL A 106 -2.43 -12.50 2.89
CA VAL A 106 -3.59 -13.21 3.44
C VAL A 106 -3.15 -14.61 3.88
N PRO A 107 -3.49 -15.05 5.11
CA PRO A 107 -3.10 -16.37 5.60
C PRO A 107 -3.94 -17.51 5.00
N ASP A 108 -5.16 -17.22 4.58
CA ASP A 108 -6.09 -18.15 3.94
C ASP A 108 -6.68 -17.50 2.69
N TYR A 109 -6.12 -17.86 1.54
CA TYR A 109 -6.51 -17.34 0.24
C TYR A 109 -7.92 -17.80 -0.18
N GLU A 110 -8.34 -19.02 0.13
CA GLU A 110 -9.64 -19.53 -0.29
C GLU A 110 -10.79 -18.86 0.49
N SER A 111 -10.60 -18.68 1.81
CA SER A 111 -11.51 -17.86 2.63
C SER A 111 -11.54 -16.41 2.17
N TYR A 112 -10.38 -15.85 1.83
CA TYR A 112 -10.29 -14.50 1.29
C TYR A 112 -11.02 -14.35 -0.05
N LYS A 113 -10.83 -15.29 -0.98
CA LYS A 113 -11.42 -15.31 -2.33
C LYS A 113 -12.94 -15.44 -2.26
N SER A 114 -13.45 -16.39 -1.47
CA SER A 114 -14.90 -16.57 -1.25
C SER A 114 -15.55 -15.31 -0.67
N THR A 115 -14.88 -14.64 0.29
CA THR A 115 -15.37 -13.39 0.87
C THR A 115 -15.27 -12.21 -0.10
N MET A 116 -14.20 -12.14 -0.91
CA MET A 116 -13.97 -11.07 -1.89
C MET A 116 -15.01 -11.07 -3.01
N LEU A 117 -15.37 -12.25 -3.51
CA LEU A 117 -16.33 -12.35 -4.61
C LEU A 117 -17.76 -11.99 -4.19
N VAL A 118 -18.10 -12.17 -2.90
CA VAL A 118 -19.47 -12.07 -2.40
C VAL A 118 -19.82 -10.70 -1.79
N ARG A 119 -18.91 -10.03 -1.06
CA ARG A 119 -19.25 -8.79 -0.33
C ARG A 119 -19.06 -7.52 -1.16
N THR A 120 -20.15 -6.77 -1.38
CA THR A 120 -20.10 -5.38 -1.91
C THR A 120 -20.90 -4.41 -1.06
N PRO A 121 -20.37 -3.21 -0.72
CA PRO A 121 -19.00 -2.71 -0.94
C PRO A 121 -18.00 -3.25 0.10
N ARG A 122 -16.80 -3.69 -0.34
CA ARG A 122 -15.72 -4.11 0.57
C ARG A 122 -14.68 -3.02 0.71
N ALA A 123 -14.35 -2.66 1.95
CA ALA A 123 -13.25 -1.75 2.25
C ALA A 123 -11.90 -2.46 2.11
N ALA A 124 -10.89 -1.71 1.68
CA ALA A 124 -9.51 -2.20 1.58
C ALA A 124 -8.84 -2.42 2.95
N GLY A 125 -9.52 -2.19 4.07
CA GLY A 125 -8.92 -2.34 5.40
C GLY A 125 -7.75 -1.37 5.66
N ILE A 126 -7.66 -0.29 4.88
CA ILE A 126 -6.69 0.79 5.11
C ILE A 126 -7.25 1.69 6.20
N THR A 127 -6.53 1.75 7.32
CA THR A 127 -6.88 2.65 8.42
C THR A 127 -6.29 4.02 8.12
N VAL A 128 -7.16 5.02 7.96
CA VAL A 128 -6.75 6.42 7.76
C VAL A 128 -6.90 7.15 9.10
N THR A 129 -5.80 7.71 9.59
CA THR A 129 -5.80 8.49 10.84
C THR A 129 -5.95 9.97 10.52
N THR A 130 -7.02 10.59 11.02
CA THR A 130 -7.20 12.05 10.91
C THR A 130 -6.39 12.76 11.99
N ILE A 131 -5.58 13.74 11.59
CA ILE A 131 -4.76 14.58 12.47
C ILE A 131 -5.13 16.05 12.23
N THR A 132 -5.70 16.68 13.24
CA THR A 132 -6.12 18.08 13.17
C THR A 132 -5.07 18.99 13.79
N PHE A 133 -4.47 19.85 12.99
CA PHE A 133 -3.42 20.77 13.44
C PHE A 133 -4.01 22.03 14.10
N PRO A 134 -3.34 22.54 15.16
CA PRO A 134 -2.02 22.14 15.66
C PRO A 134 -2.01 20.97 16.66
N SER A 135 -3.18 20.40 16.98
CA SER A 135 -3.36 19.37 18.00
C SER A 135 -2.90 17.97 17.54
N LEU A 136 -1.62 17.68 17.72
CA LEU A 136 -1.05 16.35 17.52
C LEU A 136 -1.20 15.49 18.77
N HIS A 137 -1.80 14.30 18.64
CA HIS A 137 -1.88 13.32 19.71
C HIS A 137 -0.96 12.12 19.42
N LEU A 138 -0.23 11.62 20.42
CA LEU A 138 0.75 10.54 20.22
C LEU A 138 0.10 9.23 19.76
N SER A 139 -1.13 8.99 20.22
CA SER A 139 -1.92 7.83 19.80
C SER A 139 -2.20 7.79 18.29
N SER A 140 -2.07 8.91 17.58
CA SER A 140 -2.18 8.95 16.12
C SER A 140 -1.06 8.18 15.39
N PHE A 141 0.04 7.85 16.09
CA PHE A 141 1.18 7.11 15.54
C PHE A 141 1.34 5.69 16.11
N GLU A 142 0.44 5.28 17.01
CA GLU A 142 0.43 3.93 17.57
C GLU A 142 0.01 2.92 16.50
N VAL A 143 0.81 1.86 16.36
CA VAL A 143 0.53 0.76 15.45
C VAL A 143 0.05 -0.43 16.30
N PRO A 144 -1.15 -0.96 16.04
CA PRO A 144 -1.63 -2.15 16.75
C PRO A 144 -0.62 -3.30 16.64
N GLN A 145 -0.49 -4.12 17.69
CA GLN A 145 0.44 -5.25 17.63
C GLN A 145 -0.16 -6.45 16.87
N VAL A 146 -1.49 -6.52 16.74
CA VAL A 146 -2.22 -7.58 16.07
C VAL A 146 -3.28 -6.96 15.18
N SER A 147 -3.27 -7.32 13.89
CA SER A 147 -4.30 -6.94 12.92
C SER A 147 -4.83 -8.20 12.24
N SER A 148 -6.15 -8.41 12.26
CA SER A 148 -6.80 -9.55 11.61
C SER A 148 -6.71 -9.52 10.07
N GLN A 149 -6.35 -8.38 9.49
CA GLN A 149 -6.17 -8.21 8.03
C GLN A 149 -4.74 -7.81 7.65
N GLY A 150 -3.79 -7.90 8.61
CA GLY A 150 -2.44 -7.39 8.46
C GLY A 150 -2.40 -5.87 8.25
N TYR A 151 -1.32 -5.39 7.62
CA TYR A 151 -1.13 -3.99 7.26
C TYR A 151 -1.07 -3.83 5.75
N PRO A 152 -2.22 -3.61 5.08
CA PRO A 152 -2.25 -3.41 3.64
C PRO A 152 -1.45 -2.15 3.26
N GLN A 153 -0.70 -2.25 2.18
CA GLN A 153 0.15 -1.17 1.66
C GLN A 153 -0.42 -0.66 0.34
N VAL A 154 -0.32 0.65 0.10
CA VAL A 154 -0.92 1.31 -1.08
C VAL A 154 0.18 1.87 -1.97
N SER A 155 0.09 1.62 -3.27
CA SER A 155 0.97 2.19 -4.28
C SER A 155 0.59 3.64 -4.62
N GLN A 156 1.44 4.30 -5.40
CA GLN A 156 1.01 5.46 -6.18
C GLN A 156 0.06 5.05 -7.32
N ALA A 157 -0.56 6.02 -7.97
CA ALA A 157 -1.38 5.76 -9.15
C ALA A 157 -0.50 5.28 -10.31
N GLY A 158 -0.92 4.19 -10.95
CA GLY A 158 -0.26 3.63 -12.12
C GLY A 158 -0.75 4.27 -13.41
N PHE A 159 0.18 4.47 -14.34
CA PHE A 159 -0.05 5.09 -15.65
C PHE A 159 0.72 4.32 -16.74
N PRO A 160 0.30 4.39 -18.02
CA PRO A 160 -0.91 5.04 -18.52
C PRO A 160 -2.18 4.27 -18.12
N GLN A 161 -3.36 4.90 -18.23
CA GLN A 161 -4.62 4.29 -17.74
C GLN A 161 -5.03 3.03 -18.53
N GLU A 162 -4.58 2.91 -19.78
CA GLU A 162 -4.84 1.76 -20.65
C GLU A 162 -4.03 0.53 -20.21
N GLN A 163 -2.82 0.73 -19.69
CA GLN A 163 -1.97 -0.33 -19.18
C GLN A 163 -1.13 0.18 -18.00
N PRO A 164 -1.71 0.24 -16.78
CA PRO A 164 -1.04 0.84 -15.63
C PRO A 164 0.31 0.19 -15.30
N GLY A 165 1.35 1.02 -15.26
CA GLY A 165 2.65 0.73 -14.67
C GLY A 165 2.83 1.49 -13.35
N TRP A 166 3.39 0.82 -12.35
CA TRP A 166 3.64 1.38 -11.01
C TRP A 166 5.12 1.48 -10.68
N ASN A 167 5.92 0.47 -11.03
CA ASN A 167 7.30 0.33 -10.56
C ASN A 167 7.42 0.58 -9.05
N HIS A 168 6.52 -0.04 -8.27
CA HIS A 168 6.35 0.20 -6.85
C HIS A 168 6.74 -1.03 -6.03
N SER A 169 7.62 -0.85 -5.05
CA SER A 169 7.98 -1.89 -4.09
C SER A 169 7.05 -1.89 -2.88
N PHE A 170 6.53 -3.06 -2.53
CA PHE A 170 5.88 -3.34 -1.25
C PHE A 170 6.85 -4.12 -0.35
N LEU A 171 6.92 -3.78 0.94
CA LEU A 171 7.82 -4.45 1.89
C LEU A 171 7.05 -4.98 3.10
N PHE A 172 6.92 -6.30 3.18
CA PHE A 172 6.30 -6.98 4.31
C PHE A 172 7.37 -7.47 5.28
N HIS A 173 7.36 -6.99 6.52
CA HIS A 173 8.33 -7.37 7.55
C HIS A 173 7.62 -7.62 8.88
N GLY A 174 8.38 -8.09 9.87
CA GLY A 174 7.83 -8.42 11.18
C GLY A 174 7.07 -9.75 11.20
N ARG A 175 6.28 -9.95 12.26
CA ARG A 175 5.62 -11.22 12.56
C ARG A 175 4.65 -11.68 11.46
N ASP A 176 3.89 -10.75 10.90
CA ASP A 176 2.90 -11.04 9.85
C ASP A 176 3.53 -11.58 8.56
N SER A 177 4.76 -11.17 8.25
CA SER A 177 5.56 -11.67 7.12
C SER A 177 6.27 -12.99 7.47
N ALA A 178 6.74 -13.11 8.71
CA ALA A 178 7.52 -14.23 9.19
C ALA A 178 6.75 -15.57 9.12
N THR A 179 5.43 -15.53 9.33
CA THR A 179 4.54 -16.71 9.22
C THR A 179 3.75 -16.73 7.91
N ALA A 180 4.11 -15.92 6.92
CA ALA A 180 3.34 -15.78 5.68
C ALA A 180 3.50 -16.96 4.73
N PHE A 181 4.56 -17.76 4.86
CA PHE A 181 4.85 -18.85 3.93
C PHE A 181 4.19 -20.15 4.38
N THR A 182 2.90 -20.30 4.10
CA THR A 182 2.10 -21.50 4.41
C THR A 182 1.31 -21.94 3.20
N GLY A 183 0.86 -23.20 3.17
CA GLY A 183 0.15 -23.76 2.00
C GLY A 183 -1.13 -23.02 1.61
N GLY A 184 -1.78 -22.31 2.54
CA GLY A 184 -2.99 -21.52 2.29
C GLY A 184 -2.77 -20.02 2.06
N ALA A 185 -1.55 -19.53 2.27
CA ALA A 185 -1.29 -18.10 2.25
C ALA A 185 -1.01 -17.55 0.85
N ALA A 186 -1.35 -16.29 0.64
CA ALA A 186 -1.08 -15.58 -0.60
C ALA A 186 -0.76 -14.11 -0.38
N LEU A 187 0.06 -13.55 -1.26
CA LEU A 187 0.10 -12.12 -1.50
C LEU A 187 -1.05 -11.78 -2.44
N VAL A 188 -1.88 -10.83 -2.06
CA VAL A 188 -2.97 -10.31 -2.89
C VAL A 188 -2.70 -8.85 -3.24
N LEU A 189 -2.84 -8.53 -4.53
CA LEU A 189 -2.80 -7.18 -5.09
C LEU A 189 -4.19 -6.79 -5.58
N GLU A 190 -4.84 -5.84 -4.94
CA GLU A 190 -6.16 -5.32 -5.31
C GLU A 190 -6.02 -4.03 -6.11
N TYR A 191 -6.82 -3.87 -7.17
CA TYR A 191 -6.74 -2.70 -8.05
C TYR A 191 -7.96 -1.79 -7.88
N TYR A 192 -7.73 -0.50 -7.61
CA TYR A 192 -8.78 0.48 -7.36
C TYR A 192 -8.64 1.71 -8.26
N PRO A 193 -9.72 2.21 -8.88
CA PRO A 193 -9.68 3.45 -9.65
C PRO A 193 -9.46 4.65 -8.72
N VAL A 194 -8.48 5.50 -9.02
CA VAL A 194 -8.20 6.72 -8.24
C VAL A 194 -9.45 7.60 -8.10
N THR A 195 -10.24 7.69 -9.17
CA THR A 195 -11.49 8.46 -9.24
C THR A 195 -12.54 8.05 -8.22
N THR A 196 -12.52 6.79 -7.78
CA THR A 196 -13.46 6.25 -6.77
C THR A 196 -12.89 6.27 -5.35
N VAL A 197 -11.56 6.32 -5.25
CA VAL A 197 -10.83 6.17 -3.99
C VAL A 197 -10.67 7.51 -3.27
N MET A 198 -10.40 8.58 -4.02
CA MET A 198 -10.19 9.92 -3.48
C MET A 198 -11.32 10.83 -3.93
N ASN A 199 -12.12 11.31 -2.98
CA ASN A 199 -12.99 12.46 -3.23
C ASN A 199 -12.46 13.68 -2.46
N THR A 200 -13.07 14.85 -2.67
CA THR A 200 -12.66 16.11 -2.03
C THR A 200 -12.73 16.10 -0.50
N VAL A 201 -13.37 15.10 0.10
CA VAL A 201 -13.72 15.06 1.52
C VAL A 201 -13.15 13.84 2.24
N CYS A 202 -12.80 12.75 1.55
CA CYS A 202 -12.43 11.47 2.16
C CYS A 202 -11.56 10.58 1.27
N TRP A 203 -10.69 9.78 1.91
CA TRP A 203 -10.02 8.64 1.29
C TRP A 203 -10.78 7.34 1.63
N HIS A 204 -11.61 6.86 0.70
CA HIS A 204 -12.39 5.63 0.87
C HIS A 204 -11.98 4.59 -0.19
N ILE A 205 -10.94 3.82 0.09
CA ILE A 205 -10.56 2.70 -0.78
C ILE A 205 -11.55 1.57 -0.58
N ARG A 206 -12.50 1.43 -1.52
CA ARG A 206 -13.56 0.41 -1.50
C ARG A 206 -13.80 -0.13 -2.89
N SER A 207 -14.33 -1.35 -2.96
CA SER A 207 -14.79 -1.99 -4.20
C SER A 207 -13.70 -2.09 -5.27
N PRO A 208 -12.72 -3.02 -5.13
CA PRO A 208 -11.69 -3.21 -6.14
C PRO A 208 -12.31 -3.66 -7.47
N LEU A 209 -11.69 -3.27 -8.59
CA LEU A 209 -12.05 -3.75 -9.94
C LEU A 209 -11.74 -5.24 -10.11
N GLY A 210 -10.66 -5.65 -9.47
CA GLY A 210 -10.11 -6.99 -9.55
C GLY A 210 -8.91 -7.12 -8.63
N PHE A 211 -8.33 -8.30 -8.62
CA PHE A 211 -7.14 -8.58 -7.85
C PHE A 211 -6.24 -9.60 -8.56
N SER A 212 -4.97 -9.58 -8.23
CA SER A 212 -4.02 -10.64 -8.56
C SER A 212 -3.60 -11.33 -7.26
N ALA A 213 -3.31 -12.63 -7.33
CA ALA A 213 -2.85 -13.39 -6.17
C ALA A 213 -1.62 -14.23 -6.50
N LEU A 214 -0.66 -14.23 -5.59
CA LEU A 214 0.54 -15.06 -5.62
C LEU A 214 0.56 -15.95 -4.38
N SER A 215 0.51 -17.27 -4.56
CA SER A 215 0.64 -18.21 -3.46
C SER A 215 2.01 -18.06 -2.79
N LEU A 216 2.04 -17.97 -1.47
CA LEU A 216 3.26 -17.90 -0.65
C LEU A 216 3.59 -19.30 -0.13
N ASN A 217 3.80 -20.24 -1.05
CA ASN A 217 4.08 -21.63 -0.71
C ASN A 217 5.59 -21.85 -0.39
N GLU A 218 5.94 -23.10 -0.11
CA GLU A 218 7.31 -23.51 0.19
C GLU A 218 8.27 -23.24 -0.99
N ASP A 219 7.81 -23.31 -2.24
CA ASP A 219 8.66 -23.00 -3.40
C ASP A 219 9.10 -21.54 -3.43
N VAL A 220 8.16 -20.63 -3.15
CA VAL A 220 8.45 -19.20 -3.05
C VAL A 220 9.40 -18.95 -1.87
N TYR A 221 9.19 -19.62 -0.74
CA TYR A 221 10.11 -19.55 0.39
C TYR A 221 11.52 -20.03 0.02
N ARG A 222 11.66 -21.19 -0.63
CA ARG A 222 12.96 -21.71 -1.09
C ARG A 222 13.65 -20.75 -2.06
N LYS A 223 12.91 -20.10 -2.95
CA LYS A 223 13.43 -19.06 -3.85
C LYS A 223 13.91 -17.82 -3.09
N LEU A 224 13.18 -17.39 -2.06
CA LEU A 224 13.59 -16.27 -1.20
C LEU A 224 14.91 -16.57 -0.48
N MET A 225 15.07 -17.81 -0.02
CA MET A 225 16.25 -18.26 0.73
C MET A 225 17.47 -18.58 -0.14
N ALA A 226 17.29 -18.77 -1.45
CA ALA A 226 18.38 -19.01 -2.38
C ALA A 226 19.21 -17.74 -2.64
N GLU A 227 20.41 -17.90 -3.19
CA GLU A 227 21.29 -16.76 -3.55
C GLU A 227 20.60 -15.78 -4.51
N SER A 228 19.80 -16.28 -5.45
CA SER A 228 18.99 -15.47 -6.36
C SER A 228 17.94 -14.62 -5.64
N GLY A 229 17.49 -15.04 -4.46
CA GLY A 229 16.54 -14.33 -3.61
C GLY A 229 17.15 -13.18 -2.80
N GLN A 230 18.48 -13.04 -2.74
CA GLN A 230 19.14 -11.93 -2.00
C GLN A 230 18.75 -10.55 -2.51
N ARG A 231 18.31 -10.44 -3.77
CA ARG A 231 17.82 -9.18 -4.38
C ARG A 231 16.29 -9.06 -4.34
N GLY A 232 15.63 -9.88 -3.53
CA GLY A 232 14.17 -10.00 -3.49
C GLY A 232 13.62 -10.92 -4.57
N ILE A 233 12.35 -11.29 -4.43
CA ILE A 233 11.63 -12.10 -5.40
C ILE A 233 10.99 -11.18 -6.43
N ARG A 234 11.35 -11.38 -7.71
CA ARG A 234 10.67 -10.72 -8.82
C ARG A 234 9.44 -11.53 -9.19
N VAL A 235 8.29 -10.85 -9.22
CA VAL A 235 7.03 -11.44 -9.62
C VAL A 235 6.62 -10.77 -10.91
N GLU A 236 6.64 -11.54 -11.99
CA GLU A 236 6.30 -11.07 -13.32
C GLU A 236 4.96 -11.67 -13.75
N LYS A 237 4.23 -10.96 -14.63
CA LYS A 237 3.02 -11.48 -15.30
C LYS A 237 1.91 -11.94 -14.35
N LEU A 238 1.62 -11.14 -13.33
CA LEU A 238 0.52 -11.45 -12.42
C LEU A 238 -0.84 -11.32 -13.13
N PRO A 239 -1.63 -12.39 -13.23
CA PRO A 239 -2.92 -12.35 -13.91
C PRO A 239 -3.93 -11.56 -13.07
N VAL A 240 -4.59 -10.59 -13.69
CA VAL A 240 -5.67 -9.84 -13.07
C VAL A 240 -6.96 -10.65 -13.12
N GLN A 241 -7.48 -11.02 -11.97
CA GLN A 241 -8.81 -11.61 -11.84
C GLN A 241 -9.83 -10.48 -11.71
N VAL A 242 -10.60 -10.24 -12.78
CA VAL A 242 -11.65 -9.23 -12.82
C VAL A 242 -12.97 -9.84 -12.34
N ARG A 243 -13.76 -9.06 -11.59
CA ARG A 243 -15.08 -9.48 -11.14
C ARG A 243 -16.01 -9.70 -12.34
N GLY A 244 -16.58 -10.89 -12.49
CA GLY A 244 -17.70 -11.15 -13.42
C GLY A 244 -17.33 -11.58 -14.85
N ARG A 245 -16.05 -11.75 -15.19
CA ARG A 245 -15.65 -12.57 -16.34
C ARG A 245 -14.53 -13.50 -15.91
N LEU A 246 -14.84 -14.78 -15.77
CA LEU A 246 -13.86 -15.84 -15.96
C LEU A 246 -13.35 -15.68 -17.40
N GLN A 247 -12.30 -14.89 -17.60
CA GLN A 247 -11.44 -15.11 -18.75
C GLN A 247 -10.47 -16.20 -18.33
N ASP A 248 -10.78 -17.41 -18.80
CA ASP A 248 -9.86 -18.52 -18.82
C ASP A 248 -8.56 -18.07 -19.48
N SER A 249 -7.51 -17.98 -18.67
CA SER A 249 -6.16 -18.28 -19.12
C SER A 249 -5.46 -18.98 -17.97
N LEU A 250 -5.76 -20.28 -17.88
CA LEU A 250 -4.84 -21.28 -17.35
C LEU A 250 -3.50 -21.14 -18.07
N SER A 251 -2.49 -20.67 -17.36
CA SER A 251 -1.12 -21.07 -17.60
C SER A 251 -0.36 -20.99 -16.29
N VAL A 252 -0.30 -22.14 -15.63
CA VAL A 252 0.73 -22.43 -14.63
C VAL A 252 2.08 -22.27 -15.33
N CYS A 253 2.79 -21.19 -15.06
CA CYS A 253 4.18 -21.07 -15.47
C CYS A 253 5.03 -21.88 -14.48
N HIS A 254 5.20 -23.18 -14.74
CA HIS A 254 6.40 -23.88 -14.34
C HIS A 254 7.56 -23.26 -15.10
N GLY A 255 8.35 -22.42 -14.41
CA GLY A 255 9.63 -21.96 -14.92
C GLY A 255 10.65 -23.09 -14.81
N THR A 256 10.85 -23.83 -15.90
CA THR A 256 12.09 -24.53 -16.21
C THR A 256 13.08 -23.55 -16.82
N GLY A 257 14.32 -23.54 -16.32
CA GLY A 257 15.45 -22.76 -16.85
C GLY A 257 16.17 -21.97 -15.79
#